data_AF-A0A6L7WKI1-F1
#
_entry.id   AF-A0A6L7WKI1-F1
#
_cell.length_a   1.000
_cell.length_b   1.000
_cell.length_c   1.000
_cell.angle_alpha   90.00
_cell.angle_beta   90.00
_cell.angle_gamma   90.00
#
_symmetry.space_group_name_H-M   'P 1'
#
loop_
_entity.id
_entity.type
_entity.pdbx_description
1 polymer ?
#
loop_
_entity_poly.entity_id
_entity_poly.type
_entity_poly.pdbx_seq_one_letter_code
_entity_poly.pdbx_strand_id
1 'polypeptide(L)'
;MASNPADARRDVRYEPNERPPRLLSLGLGMQHALLAVSGIVLGPTILIHTAGGSDAYLMWAVCTALAICGITTAVQAVRVGHIGAGYVLLMGSSSAFLAVSVSALEQGGPGLLATLIIVSSLFQFALAARLSALRRIFTPTVAGTVLMLIPVALAPVILGKLADVPPGVSPAAAPVTVGVTLLVIVVSALRGSSLWRLWGPVVGILVGTVTGSLAFGLYDTAGVRQAGWIGLPPIAYPGLDLGFGPEFWALLPAFVLVTIVGAMDTLGDGVAIQRVSWRRPRAIDFRSIQGAMSADG
;
A
#
# COMPACT_ATOMS: atom_id res chain seq x y z
N MET A 1 21.68 11.81 28.36
CA MET A 1 20.45 12.53 28.74
C MET A 1 19.30 11.90 27.96
N ALA A 2 18.59 10.95 28.54
CA ALA A 2 17.44 10.32 27.90
C ALA A 2 16.27 11.30 27.97
N SER A 3 15.86 11.86 26.83
CA SER A 3 14.66 12.69 26.73
C SER A 3 13.46 11.88 27.23
N ASN A 4 12.72 12.42 28.19
CA ASN A 4 11.48 11.84 28.68
C ASN A 4 10.54 11.56 27.47
N PRO A 5 9.94 10.37 27.31
CA PRO A 5 8.99 10.10 26.21
C PRO A 5 7.78 11.04 26.21
N ALA A 6 7.54 11.78 27.30
CA ALA A 6 6.58 12.87 27.36
C ALA A 6 7.03 14.16 26.62
N ASP A 7 8.33 14.43 26.51
CA ASP A 7 8.85 15.63 25.83
C ASP A 7 8.84 15.48 24.30
N ALA A 8 9.03 14.27 23.76
CA ALA A 8 9.01 14.02 22.31
C ALA A 8 7.63 14.25 21.67
N ARG A 9 6.53 14.28 22.45
CA ARG A 9 5.16 14.48 21.96
C ARG A 9 4.71 15.96 21.94
N ARG A 10 5.58 16.88 22.36
CA ARG A 10 5.34 18.33 22.22
C ARG A 10 5.49 18.83 20.78
N ASP A 11 5.98 18.00 19.86
CA ASP A 11 6.22 18.34 18.45
C ASP A 11 4.99 18.17 17.52
N VAL A 12 3.84 17.71 18.03
CA VAL A 12 2.61 17.66 17.22
C VAL A 12 2.10 19.09 16.98
N ARG A 13 2.41 19.61 15.79
CA ARG A 13 2.04 20.97 15.38
C ARG A 13 0.54 21.15 15.19
N TYR A 14 -0.14 20.15 14.62
CA TYR A 14 -1.59 20.15 14.41
C TYR A 14 -2.21 18.83 14.86
N GLU A 15 -3.24 18.91 15.71
CA GLU A 15 -4.07 17.76 16.08
C GLU A 15 -5.12 17.45 14.98
N PRO A 16 -5.71 16.23 14.93
CA PRO A 16 -6.66 15.82 13.88
C PRO A 16 -7.84 16.76 13.67
N ASN A 17 -8.29 17.42 14.75
CA ASN A 17 -9.45 18.31 14.72
C ASN A 17 -9.07 19.77 14.40
N GLU A 18 -7.79 20.09 14.34
CA GLU A 18 -7.29 21.42 14.03
C GLU A 18 -7.19 21.60 12.51
N ARG A 19 -7.44 22.82 12.03
CA ARG A 19 -7.39 23.15 10.60
C ARG A 19 -6.10 23.92 10.30
N PRO A 20 -5.07 23.30 9.68
CA PRO A 20 -3.89 24.02 9.26
C PRO A 20 -4.22 25.04 8.16
N PRO A 21 -3.33 26.02 7.91
CA PRO A 21 -3.43 26.91 6.75
C PRO A 21 -3.61 26.10 5.46
N ARG A 22 -4.55 26.52 4.60
CA ARG A 22 -4.95 25.75 3.39
C ARG A 22 -3.77 25.38 2.50
N LEU A 23 -2.81 26.30 2.34
CA LEU A 23 -1.61 26.07 1.53
C LEU A 23 -0.69 25.01 2.14
N LEU A 24 -0.57 24.98 3.47
CA LEU A 24 0.19 23.95 4.18
C LEU A 24 -0.48 22.59 4.03
N SER A 25 -1.81 22.52 4.21
CA SER A 25 -2.57 21.27 4.03
C SER A 25 -2.44 20.74 2.60
N LEU A 26 -2.52 21.62 1.60
CA LEU A 26 -2.32 21.26 0.20
C LEU A 26 -0.91 20.71 -0.05
N GLY A 27 0.13 21.39 0.45
CA GLY A 27 1.52 20.94 0.32
C GLY A 27 1.77 19.59 1.00
N LEU A 28 1.25 19.40 2.22
CA LEU A 28 1.37 18.13 2.95
C LEU A 28 0.58 16.99 2.27
N GLY A 29 -0.60 17.28 1.72
CA GLY A 29 -1.38 16.32 0.96
C GLY A 29 -0.69 15.90 -0.34
N MET A 30 -0.12 16.86 -1.08
CA MET A 30 0.67 16.57 -2.28
C MET A 30 1.93 15.75 -1.93
N GLN A 31 2.60 16.08 -0.84
CA GLN A 31 3.74 15.30 -0.34
C GLN A 31 3.33 13.86 0.01
N HIS A 32 2.23 13.66 0.74
CA HIS A 32 1.74 12.33 1.08
C HIS A 32 1.41 11.52 -0.18
N ALA A 33 0.73 12.14 -1.15
CA ALA A 33 0.41 11.50 -2.43
C ALA A 33 1.70 11.06 -3.16
N LEU A 34 2.69 11.96 -3.29
CA LEU A 34 3.96 11.65 -3.95
C LEU A 34 4.72 10.49 -3.29
N LEU A 35 4.71 10.44 -1.96
CA LEU A 35 5.38 9.38 -1.20
C LEU A 35 4.66 8.03 -1.31
N ALA A 36 3.35 8.04 -1.48
CA ALA A 36 2.53 6.83 -1.50
C ALA A 36 2.36 6.20 -2.89
N VAL A 37 2.47 7.00 -3.96
CA VAL A 37 2.27 6.54 -5.34
C VAL A 37 3.12 5.31 -5.66
N SER A 38 4.39 5.28 -5.25
CA SER A 38 5.27 4.13 -5.52
C SER A 38 4.74 2.84 -4.89
N GLY A 39 4.26 2.89 -3.65
CA GLY A 39 3.68 1.73 -2.96
C GLY A 39 2.38 1.25 -3.61
N ILE A 40 1.51 2.17 -4.01
CA ILE A 40 0.22 1.85 -4.63
C ILE A 40 0.42 1.21 -6.02
N VAL A 41 1.37 1.73 -6.80
CA VAL A 41 1.69 1.21 -8.15
C VAL A 41 2.38 -0.15 -8.10
N LEU A 42 3.26 -0.36 -7.12
CA LEU A 42 4.11 -1.55 -7.06
C LEU A 42 3.30 -2.84 -6.88
N GLY A 43 2.27 -2.83 -6.03
CA GLY A 43 1.45 -4.01 -5.74
C GLY A 43 0.82 -4.64 -6.99
N PRO A 44 -0.02 -3.91 -7.75
CA PRO A 44 -0.62 -4.39 -9.00
C PRO A 44 0.44 -4.76 -10.05
N THR A 45 1.54 -4.01 -10.11
CA THR A 45 2.65 -4.28 -11.05
C THR A 45 3.28 -5.64 -10.81
N ILE A 46 3.67 -5.93 -9.56
CA ILE A 46 4.25 -7.23 -9.21
C ILE A 46 3.22 -8.35 -9.46
N LEU A 47 1.98 -8.17 -9.00
CA LEU A 47 0.92 -9.16 -9.17
C LEU A 47 0.73 -9.55 -10.64
N ILE A 48 0.53 -8.56 -11.51
CA ILE A 48 0.16 -8.80 -12.91
C ILE A 48 1.34 -9.34 -13.71
N HIS A 49 2.56 -8.83 -13.50
CA HIS A 49 3.74 -9.39 -14.15
C HIS A 49 4.04 -10.82 -13.71
N THR A 50 3.89 -11.13 -12.42
CA THR A 50 4.11 -12.49 -11.91
C THR A 50 3.06 -13.46 -12.48
N ALA A 51 1.81 -13.04 -12.61
CA ALA A 51 0.75 -13.85 -13.22
C ALA A 51 0.76 -13.86 -14.77
N GLY A 52 1.75 -13.22 -15.42
CA GLY A 52 1.84 -13.16 -16.88
C GLY A 52 0.72 -12.37 -17.56
N GLY A 53 0.11 -11.40 -16.88
CA GLY A 53 -0.98 -10.59 -17.42
C GLY A 53 -0.52 -9.55 -18.44
N SER A 54 -1.48 -9.01 -19.19
CA SER A 54 -1.21 -8.04 -20.27
C SER A 54 -0.94 -6.63 -19.75
N ASP A 55 -0.16 -5.86 -20.52
CA ASP A 55 0.12 -4.44 -20.22
C ASP A 55 -1.17 -3.58 -20.17
N ALA A 56 -2.18 -3.94 -20.97
CA ALA A 56 -3.49 -3.29 -20.94
C ALA A 56 -4.20 -3.50 -19.59
N TYR A 57 -4.15 -4.72 -19.04
CA TYR A 57 -4.71 -5.01 -17.72
C TYR A 57 -3.90 -4.36 -16.61
N LEU A 58 -2.56 -4.33 -16.74
CA LEU A 58 -1.68 -3.61 -15.81
C LEU A 58 -2.03 -2.12 -15.74
N MET A 59 -2.11 -1.45 -16.89
CA MET A 59 -2.45 -0.02 -16.95
C MET A 59 -3.82 0.25 -16.33
N TRP A 60 -4.80 -0.61 -16.62
CA TRP A 60 -6.12 -0.53 -16.01
C TRP A 60 -6.08 -0.67 -14.48
N ALA A 61 -5.40 -1.69 -13.97
CA ALA A 61 -5.33 -1.98 -12.54
C ALA A 61 -4.59 -0.87 -11.77
N VAL A 62 -3.49 -0.36 -12.31
CA VAL A 62 -2.72 0.72 -11.67
C VAL A 62 -3.52 2.03 -11.62
N CYS A 63 -4.13 2.45 -12.73
CA CYS A 63 -4.94 3.67 -12.75
C CYS A 63 -6.16 3.56 -11.81
N THR A 64 -6.83 2.41 -11.81
CA THR A 64 -7.98 2.16 -10.93
C THR A 64 -7.55 2.12 -9.47
N ALA A 65 -6.45 1.45 -9.14
CA ALA A 65 -5.91 1.39 -7.78
C ALA A 65 -5.58 2.78 -7.24
N LEU A 66 -4.90 3.64 -8.03
CA LEU A 66 -4.60 5.01 -7.63
C LEU A 66 -5.87 5.83 -7.36
N ALA A 67 -6.88 5.74 -8.24
CA ALA A 67 -8.15 6.44 -8.06
C ALA A 67 -8.90 5.97 -6.81
N ILE A 68 -9.03 4.65 -6.63
CA ILE A 68 -9.72 4.06 -5.48
C ILE A 68 -8.98 4.36 -4.17
N CYS A 69 -7.65 4.22 -4.12
CA CYS A 69 -6.85 4.55 -2.93
C CYS A 69 -6.99 6.03 -2.54
N GLY A 70 -7.08 6.94 -3.51
CA GLY A 70 -7.35 8.35 -3.24
C GLY A 70 -8.74 8.58 -2.63
N ILE A 71 -9.76 7.94 -3.20
CA ILE A 71 -11.15 8.03 -2.70
C ILE A 71 -11.26 7.43 -1.29
N THR A 72 -10.71 6.24 -1.06
CA THR A 72 -10.79 5.56 0.24
C THR A 72 -9.97 6.28 1.30
N THR A 73 -8.80 6.85 0.96
CA THR A 73 -8.04 7.72 1.87
C THR A 73 -8.85 8.97 2.25
N ALA A 74 -9.59 9.57 1.31
CA ALA A 74 -10.48 10.68 1.61
C ALA A 74 -11.65 10.26 2.52
N VAL A 75 -12.24 9.08 2.29
CA VAL A 75 -13.28 8.50 3.16
C VAL A 75 -12.75 8.24 4.57
N GLN A 76 -11.53 7.72 4.69
CA GLN A 76 -10.85 7.53 5.98
C GLN A 76 -10.69 8.85 6.74
N ALA A 77 -10.31 9.92 6.06
CA ALA A 77 -10.09 11.23 6.67
C ALA A 77 -11.39 11.96 7.04
N VAL A 78 -12.38 11.99 6.14
CA VAL A 78 -13.62 12.76 6.33
C VAL A 78 -14.65 12.03 7.20
N ARG A 79 -14.62 10.69 7.19
CA ARG A 79 -15.61 9.79 7.80
C ARG A 79 -17.02 10.00 7.23
N VAL A 80 -17.48 9.05 6.42
CA VAL A 80 -18.84 9.03 5.86
C VAL A 80 -19.72 8.13 6.74
N GLY A 81 -20.44 8.74 7.68
CA GLY A 81 -21.29 8.01 8.64
C GLY A 81 -20.47 7.12 9.58
N HIS A 82 -20.68 5.81 9.51
CA HIS A 82 -19.92 4.83 10.29
C HIS A 82 -18.63 4.35 9.61
N ILE A 83 -18.38 4.78 8.37
CA ILE A 83 -17.24 4.36 7.55
C ILE A 83 -16.15 5.43 7.60
N GLY A 84 -14.91 5.00 7.84
CA GLY A 84 -13.72 5.84 7.96
C GLY A 84 -13.28 6.10 9.40
N ALA A 85 -11.98 6.32 9.57
CA ALA A 85 -11.36 6.53 10.88
C ALA A 85 -11.57 7.93 11.46
N GLY A 86 -11.74 8.95 10.62
CA GLY A 86 -11.58 10.35 11.02
C GLY A 86 -10.10 10.76 11.20
N TYR A 87 -9.19 10.01 10.58
CA TYR A 87 -7.75 10.27 10.57
C TYR A 87 -7.24 10.11 9.13
N VAL A 88 -6.13 10.77 8.80
CA VAL A 88 -5.45 10.57 7.51
C VAL A 88 -4.72 9.23 7.55
N LEU A 89 -5.48 8.16 7.34
CA LEU A 89 -4.97 6.80 7.11
C LEU A 89 -4.88 6.62 5.60
N LEU A 90 -3.64 6.48 5.11
CA LEU A 90 -3.40 6.28 3.70
C LEU A 90 -3.78 4.85 3.32
N MET A 91 -4.69 4.74 2.35
CA MET A 91 -5.10 3.45 1.81
C MET A 91 -4.20 3.08 0.63
N GLY A 92 -3.90 1.79 0.52
CA GLY A 92 -3.01 1.25 -0.50
C GLY A 92 -3.23 -0.24 -0.73
N SER A 93 -2.57 -0.77 -1.75
CA SER A 93 -2.60 -2.21 -2.05
C SER A 93 -1.85 -3.00 -0.98
N SER A 94 -2.51 -3.96 -0.33
CA SER A 94 -1.87 -4.82 0.66
C SER A 94 -1.03 -5.93 0.00
N SER A 95 0.25 -5.98 0.34
CA SER A 95 1.16 -7.04 -0.14
C SER A 95 0.81 -8.42 0.41
N ALA A 96 0.01 -8.52 1.48
CA ALA A 96 -0.45 -9.78 2.03
C ALA A 96 -1.29 -10.60 1.04
N PHE A 97 -1.98 -9.93 0.10
CA PHE A 97 -2.80 -10.58 -0.91
C PHE A 97 -2.02 -11.08 -2.13
N LEU A 98 -0.72 -10.79 -2.24
CA LEU A 98 0.03 -11.03 -3.47
C LEU A 98 -0.03 -12.49 -3.92
N ALA A 99 0.35 -13.44 -3.05
CA ALA A 99 0.45 -14.85 -3.41
C ALA A 99 -0.91 -15.46 -3.81
N VAL A 100 -1.95 -15.21 -3.01
CA VAL A 100 -3.30 -15.72 -3.29
C VAL A 100 -3.90 -15.07 -4.55
N SER A 101 -3.56 -13.81 -4.82
CA SER A 101 -4.03 -13.11 -6.02
C SER A 101 -3.34 -13.61 -7.28
N VAL A 102 -2.06 -13.97 -7.22
CA VAL A 102 -1.35 -14.61 -8.33
C VAL A 102 -2.04 -15.93 -8.68
N SER A 103 -2.29 -16.79 -7.69
CA SER A 103 -2.99 -18.06 -7.92
C SER A 103 -4.38 -17.89 -8.51
N ALA A 104 -5.15 -16.90 -8.05
CA ALA A 104 -6.46 -16.61 -8.62
C ALA A 104 -6.39 -16.16 -10.09
N LEU A 105 -5.42 -15.31 -10.44
CA LEU A 105 -5.21 -14.87 -11.83
C LEU A 105 -4.78 -16.02 -12.74
N GLU A 106 -3.89 -16.90 -12.28
CA GLU A 106 -3.43 -18.04 -13.07
C GLU A 106 -4.53 -19.09 -13.30
N GLN A 107 -5.39 -19.33 -12.31
CA GLN A 107 -6.41 -20.39 -12.35
C GLN A 107 -7.72 -19.95 -13.03
N GLY A 108 -8.16 -18.71 -12.81
CA GLY A 108 -9.46 -18.23 -13.31
C GLY A 108 -9.45 -16.80 -13.85
N GLY A 109 -8.27 -16.19 -13.98
CA GLY A 109 -8.11 -14.87 -14.57
C GLY A 109 -8.64 -13.73 -13.71
N PRO A 110 -8.68 -12.51 -14.28
CA PRO A 110 -9.10 -11.29 -13.59
C PRO A 110 -10.51 -11.33 -13.00
N GLY A 111 -11.44 -12.03 -13.66
CA GLY A 111 -12.83 -12.16 -13.20
C GLY A 111 -12.96 -12.95 -11.90
N LEU A 112 -12.22 -14.07 -11.77
CA LEU A 112 -12.17 -14.85 -10.54
C LEU A 112 -11.53 -14.06 -9.40
N LEU A 113 -10.42 -13.38 -9.66
CA LEU A 113 -9.77 -12.51 -8.68
C LEU A 113 -10.74 -11.44 -8.15
N ALA A 114 -11.45 -10.75 -9.04
CA ALA A 114 -12.40 -9.72 -8.67
C ALA A 114 -13.53 -10.27 -7.78
N THR A 115 -14.11 -11.42 -8.14
CA THR A 115 -15.14 -12.07 -7.34
C THR A 115 -14.61 -12.48 -5.96
N LEU A 116 -13.42 -13.08 -5.88
CA LEU A 116 -12.81 -13.49 -4.62
C LEU A 116 -12.53 -12.29 -3.70
N ILE A 117 -12.01 -11.18 -4.24
CA ILE A 117 -11.77 -9.95 -3.48
C ILE A 117 -13.09 -9.37 -2.96
N ILE A 118 -14.13 -9.27 -3.80
CA ILE A 118 -15.42 -8.73 -3.38
C ILE A 118 -16.03 -9.59 -2.28
N VAL A 119 -16.04 -10.92 -2.46
CA VAL A 119 -16.59 -11.83 -1.45
C VAL A 119 -15.77 -11.74 -0.16
N SER A 120 -14.43 -11.68 -0.25
CA SER A 120 -13.58 -11.56 0.93
C SER A 120 -13.77 -10.22 1.65
N SER A 121 -14.01 -9.14 0.93
CA SER A 121 -14.29 -7.82 1.52
C SER A 121 -15.59 -7.80 2.34
N LEU A 122 -16.59 -8.61 1.98
CA LEU A 122 -17.78 -8.80 2.82
C LEU A 122 -17.43 -9.41 4.20
N PHE A 123 -16.41 -10.27 4.27
CA PHE A 123 -15.91 -10.75 5.56
C PHE A 123 -15.23 -9.63 6.33
N GLN A 124 -14.52 -8.71 5.67
CA GLN A 124 -13.94 -7.53 6.33
C GLN A 124 -15.02 -6.68 7.01
N PHE A 125 -16.15 -6.42 6.33
CA PHE A 125 -17.30 -5.74 6.94
C PHE A 125 -17.86 -6.50 8.16
N ALA A 126 -17.95 -7.83 8.08
CA ALA A 126 -18.40 -8.65 9.19
C ALA A 126 -17.42 -8.60 10.40
N LEU A 127 -16.11 -8.59 10.13
CA LEU A 127 -15.06 -8.45 11.14
C LEU A 127 -15.11 -7.05 11.79
N ALA A 128 -15.29 -6.00 11.00
CA ALA A 128 -15.47 -4.64 11.49
C ALA A 128 -16.69 -4.54 12.43
N ALA A 129 -17.83 -5.11 12.02
CA ALA A 129 -19.04 -5.16 12.86
C ALA A 129 -18.80 -5.89 14.20
N ARG A 130 -17.90 -6.87 14.23
CA ARG A 130 -17.55 -7.66 15.42
C ARG A 130 -16.17 -7.35 15.99
N LEU A 131 -15.70 -6.10 15.89
CA LEU A 131 -14.39 -5.66 16.40
C LEU A 131 -14.15 -6.02 17.87
N SER A 132 -15.18 -6.08 18.71
CA SER A 132 -15.05 -6.52 20.11
C SER A 132 -14.63 -7.98 20.26
N ALA A 133 -15.11 -8.87 19.38
CA ALA A 133 -14.72 -10.27 19.35
C ALA A 133 -13.32 -10.42 18.75
N LEU A 134 -13.04 -9.68 17.66
CA LEU A 134 -11.72 -9.62 17.03
C LEU A 134 -10.64 -9.33 18.08
N ARG A 135 -10.79 -8.22 18.83
CA ARG A 135 -9.81 -7.78 19.85
C ARG A 135 -9.55 -8.77 20.98
N ARG A 136 -10.39 -9.77 21.23
CA ARG A 136 -10.11 -10.83 22.22
C ARG A 136 -9.07 -11.83 21.73
N ILE A 137 -8.98 -12.01 20.41
CA ILE A 137 -8.09 -12.98 19.76
C ILE A 137 -6.76 -12.32 19.38
N PHE A 138 -6.79 -11.03 18.99
CA PHE A 138 -5.59 -10.33 18.52
C PHE A 138 -4.94 -9.53 19.64
N THR A 139 -3.94 -10.14 20.26
CA THR A 139 -3.04 -9.45 21.18
C THR A 139 -1.98 -8.64 20.41
N PRO A 140 -1.34 -7.64 21.03
CA PRO A 140 -0.25 -6.88 20.40
C PRO A 140 0.88 -7.77 19.86
N THR A 141 1.12 -8.92 20.50
CA THR A 141 2.10 -9.91 20.06
C THR A 141 1.70 -10.53 18.72
N VAL A 142 0.44 -10.92 18.55
CA VAL A 142 -0.05 -11.52 17.30
C VAL A 142 0.01 -10.50 16.16
N ALA A 143 -0.45 -9.27 16.41
CA ALA A 143 -0.38 -8.19 15.42
C ALA A 143 1.08 -7.91 15.00
N GLY A 144 2.00 -7.76 15.96
CA GLY A 144 3.42 -7.53 15.67
C GLY A 144 4.05 -8.66 14.85
N THR A 145 3.75 -9.93 15.17
CA THR A 145 4.26 -11.08 14.41
C THR A 145 3.75 -11.09 12.97
N VAL A 146 2.46 -10.83 12.76
CA VAL A 146 1.87 -10.76 11.41
C VAL A 146 2.51 -9.64 10.59
N LEU A 147 2.67 -8.45 11.17
CA LEU A 147 3.34 -7.32 10.53
C LEU A 147 4.79 -7.64 10.12
N MET A 148 5.51 -8.43 10.93
CA MET A 148 6.88 -8.87 10.60
C MET A 148 6.91 -9.96 9.52
N LEU A 149 5.90 -10.83 9.46
CA LEU A 149 5.83 -11.92 8.48
C LEU A 149 5.48 -11.44 7.07
N ILE A 150 4.70 -10.36 6.93
CA ILE A 150 4.32 -9.82 5.61
C ILE A 150 5.57 -9.47 4.75
N PRO A 151 6.55 -8.66 5.23
CA PRO A 151 7.78 -8.40 4.49
C PRO A 151 8.62 -9.65 4.24
N VAL A 152 8.67 -10.58 5.20
CA VAL A 152 9.43 -11.83 5.07
C VAL A 152 8.86 -12.71 3.96
N ALA A 153 7.54 -12.82 3.87
CA ALA A 153 6.87 -13.55 2.80
C ALA A 153 7.10 -12.90 1.42
N LEU A 154 7.32 -11.58 1.38
CA LEU A 154 7.57 -10.84 0.14
C LEU A 154 9.06 -10.84 -0.27
N ALA A 155 9.98 -11.13 0.66
CA ALA A 155 11.42 -11.09 0.40
C ALA A 155 11.86 -11.89 -0.84
N PRO A 156 11.37 -13.12 -1.09
CA PRO A 156 11.75 -13.88 -2.29
C PRO A 156 11.36 -13.16 -3.60
N VAL A 157 10.17 -12.54 -3.62
CA VAL A 157 9.67 -11.81 -4.79
C VAL A 157 10.52 -10.58 -5.06
N ILE A 158 10.86 -9.82 -4.01
CA ILE A 158 11.73 -8.64 -4.13
C ILE A 158 13.12 -9.05 -4.63
N LEU A 159 13.75 -10.05 -4.00
CA LEU A 159 15.09 -10.51 -4.36
C LEU A 159 15.15 -11.02 -5.80
N GLY A 160 14.12 -11.74 -6.26
CA GLY A 160 14.00 -12.16 -7.65
C GLY A 160 13.98 -10.98 -8.62
N LYS A 161 13.24 -9.91 -8.31
CA LYS A 161 13.17 -8.69 -9.13
C LYS A 161 14.45 -7.87 -9.12
N LEU A 162 15.26 -7.92 -8.06
CA LEU A 162 16.54 -7.20 -8.01
C LEU A 162 17.61 -7.79 -8.94
N ALA A 163 17.49 -9.08 -9.27
CA ALA A 163 18.41 -9.77 -10.17
C ALA A 163 17.94 -9.78 -11.63
N ASP A 164 16.71 -9.33 -11.88
CA ASP A 164 16.08 -9.35 -13.20
C ASP A 164 16.68 -8.26 -14.10
N VAL A 165 17.15 -8.63 -15.29
CA VAL A 165 17.74 -7.72 -16.27
C VAL A 165 17.08 -7.98 -17.62
N PRO A 166 16.56 -6.94 -18.31
CA PRO A 166 16.01 -7.10 -19.65
C PRO A 166 17.00 -7.74 -20.62
N PRO A 167 16.53 -8.61 -21.53
CA PRO A 167 17.40 -9.25 -22.52
C PRO A 167 18.06 -8.18 -23.41
N GLY A 168 19.37 -8.34 -23.64
CA GLY A 168 20.16 -7.40 -24.43
C GLY A 168 20.84 -6.28 -23.63
N VAL A 169 20.65 -6.23 -22.31
CA VAL A 169 21.32 -5.25 -21.43
C VAL A 169 22.46 -5.90 -20.64
N SER A 170 23.50 -5.13 -20.34
CA SER A 170 24.64 -5.59 -19.54
C SER A 170 24.20 -6.19 -18.19
N PRO A 171 24.73 -7.34 -17.77
CA PRO A 171 24.44 -7.92 -16.45
C PRO A 171 24.81 -7.00 -15.27
N ALA A 172 25.68 -6.01 -15.49
CA ALA A 172 26.02 -5.01 -14.49
C ALA A 172 24.88 -4.01 -14.20
N ALA A 173 23.86 -3.96 -15.05
CA ALA A 173 22.76 -2.99 -14.94
C ALA A 173 21.97 -3.16 -13.64
N ALA A 174 21.56 -4.38 -13.30
CA ALA A 174 20.87 -4.68 -12.03
C ALA A 174 21.69 -4.28 -10.79
N PRO A 175 22.90 -4.83 -10.54
CA PRO A 175 23.63 -4.54 -9.31
C PRO A 175 24.04 -3.07 -9.18
N VAL A 176 24.32 -2.37 -10.28
CA VAL A 176 24.65 -0.94 -10.24
C VAL A 176 23.42 -0.10 -9.93
N THR A 177 22.30 -0.31 -10.62
CA THR A 177 21.08 0.48 -10.39
C THR A 177 20.51 0.24 -8.99
N VAL A 178 20.43 -1.01 -8.57
CA VAL A 178 20.00 -1.39 -7.22
C VAL A 178 20.96 -0.85 -6.16
N GLY A 179 22.27 -1.03 -6.38
CA GLY A 179 23.30 -0.57 -5.46
C GLY A 179 23.26 0.94 -5.24
N VAL A 180 23.14 1.72 -6.31
CA VAL A 180 23.02 3.19 -6.23
C VAL A 180 21.72 3.59 -5.55
N THR A 181 20.59 2.97 -5.91
CA THR A 181 19.29 3.21 -5.28
C THR A 181 19.37 3.01 -3.77
N LEU A 182 19.83 1.83 -3.33
CA LEU A 182 19.94 1.48 -1.93
C LEU A 182 20.93 2.38 -1.20
N LEU A 183 22.07 2.72 -1.81
CA LEU A 183 23.05 3.61 -1.21
C LEU A 183 22.46 4.98 -0.92
N VAL A 184 21.72 5.56 -1.86
CA VAL A 184 21.06 6.86 -1.66
C VAL A 184 20.00 6.77 -0.55
N ILE A 185 19.18 5.72 -0.53
CA ILE A 185 18.17 5.51 0.50
C ILE A 185 18.82 5.37 1.89
N VAL A 186 19.83 4.52 2.02
CA VAL A 186 20.51 4.25 3.29
C VAL A 186 21.23 5.50 3.79
N VAL A 187 21.95 6.22 2.92
CA VAL A 187 22.63 7.47 3.31
C VAL A 187 21.61 8.51 3.75
N SER A 188 20.49 8.65 3.03
CA SER A 188 19.40 9.57 3.39
C SER A 188 18.75 9.18 4.72
N ALA A 189 18.57 7.89 4.99
CA ALA A 189 17.96 7.38 6.21
C ALA A 189 18.86 7.54 7.44
N LEU A 190 20.18 7.32 7.28
CA LEU A 190 21.15 7.34 8.39
C LEU A 190 21.73 8.72 8.67
N ARG A 191 21.95 9.54 7.64
CA ARG A 191 22.63 10.85 7.75
C ARG A 191 21.75 12.03 7.40
N GLY A 192 20.58 11.80 6.79
CA GLY A 192 19.67 12.86 6.42
C GLY A 192 18.99 13.51 7.63
N SER A 193 18.69 14.81 7.50
CA SER A 193 17.76 15.48 8.41
C SER A 193 16.36 14.84 8.37
N SER A 194 15.46 15.18 9.30
CA SER A 194 14.08 14.67 9.33
C SER A 194 13.36 14.75 7.97
N LEU A 195 13.53 15.85 7.23
CA LEU A 195 12.94 16.01 5.90
C LEU A 195 13.59 15.10 4.85
N TRP A 196 14.92 15.01 4.86
CA TRP A 196 15.69 14.17 3.92
C TRP A 196 15.42 12.68 4.12
N ARG A 197 15.21 12.24 5.37
CA ARG A 197 14.83 10.85 5.68
C ARG A 197 13.49 10.46 5.07
N LEU A 198 12.55 11.40 5.03
CA LEU A 198 11.22 11.20 4.44
C LEU A 198 11.28 11.08 2.91
N TRP A 199 12.10 11.91 2.25
CA TRP A 199 12.25 11.89 0.79
C TRP A 199 13.25 10.85 0.27
N GLY A 200 14.07 10.28 1.15
CA GLY A 200 15.14 9.34 0.82
C GLY A 200 14.73 8.22 -0.14
N PRO A 201 13.62 7.49 0.11
CA PRO A 201 13.11 6.47 -0.82
C PRO A 201 12.83 6.99 -2.24
N VAL A 202 12.14 8.14 -2.36
CA VAL A 202 11.78 8.73 -3.66
C VAL A 202 13.03 9.21 -4.40
N VAL A 203 13.94 9.90 -3.70
CA VAL A 203 15.20 10.36 -4.29
C VAL A 203 16.06 9.17 -4.71
N GLY A 204 16.12 8.11 -3.90
CA GLY A 204 16.83 6.89 -4.24
C GLY A 204 16.32 6.23 -5.52
N ILE A 205 14.99 6.07 -5.63
CA ILE A 205 14.36 5.55 -6.85
C ILE A 205 14.72 6.42 -8.05
N LEU A 206 14.60 7.74 -7.93
CA LEU A 206 14.90 8.68 -9.02
C LEU A 206 16.37 8.58 -9.48
N VAL A 207 17.32 8.58 -8.54
CA VAL A 207 18.76 8.47 -8.86
C VAL A 207 19.08 7.09 -9.46
N GLY A 208 18.46 6.03 -8.95
CA GLY A 208 18.55 4.68 -9.51
C GLY A 208 18.08 4.61 -10.96
N THR A 209 16.88 5.14 -11.23
CA THR A 209 16.30 5.20 -12.58
C THR A 209 17.17 6.02 -13.53
N VAL A 210 17.65 7.19 -13.11
CA VAL A 210 18.55 8.02 -13.94
C VAL A 210 19.84 7.26 -14.25
N THR A 211 20.47 6.64 -13.25
CA THR A 211 21.68 5.83 -13.44
C THR A 211 21.43 4.69 -14.43
N GLY A 212 20.31 3.98 -14.29
CA GLY A 212 19.92 2.91 -15.20
C GLY A 212 19.68 3.39 -16.63
N SER A 213 19.06 4.55 -16.80
CA SER A 213 18.79 5.15 -18.11
C SER A 213 20.09 5.58 -18.81
N LEU A 214 21.00 6.27 -18.11
CA LEU A 214 22.18 6.87 -18.71
C LEU A 214 23.31 5.86 -18.92
N ALA A 215 23.51 4.93 -17.98
CA ALA A 215 24.61 3.99 -18.04
C ALA A 215 24.28 2.73 -18.86
N PHE A 216 23.01 2.34 -18.92
CA PHE A 216 22.60 1.04 -19.49
C PHE A 216 21.44 1.13 -20.48
N GLY A 217 20.81 2.29 -20.66
CA GLY A 217 19.67 2.43 -21.58
C GLY A 217 18.46 1.58 -21.20
N LEU A 218 18.25 1.30 -19.89
CA LEU A 218 17.25 0.35 -19.41
C LEU A 218 15.78 0.74 -19.69
N TYR A 219 15.50 2.01 -19.94
CA TYR A 219 14.14 2.54 -19.96
C TYR A 219 13.76 3.05 -21.34
N ASP A 220 12.70 2.49 -21.91
CA ASP A 220 12.05 3.06 -23.09
C ASP A 220 11.11 4.21 -22.66
N THR A 221 11.38 5.41 -23.17
CA THR A 221 10.59 6.61 -22.88
C THR A 221 9.53 6.89 -23.94
N ALA A 222 9.43 6.08 -25.00
CA ALA A 222 8.46 6.26 -26.07
C ALA A 222 7.02 6.25 -25.53
N GLY A 223 6.70 5.33 -24.62
CA GLY A 223 5.38 5.25 -23.97
C GLY A 223 5.02 6.52 -23.19
N VAL A 224 5.99 7.13 -22.49
CA VAL A 224 5.78 8.39 -21.76
C VAL A 224 5.51 9.55 -22.71
N ARG A 225 6.20 9.59 -23.86
CA ARG A 225 6.02 10.65 -24.87
C ARG A 225 4.68 10.56 -25.59
N GLN A 226 4.13 9.36 -25.73
CA GLN A 226 2.85 9.11 -26.39
C GLN A 226 1.65 9.17 -25.42
N ALA A 227 1.90 9.17 -24.11
CA ALA A 227 0.86 9.23 -23.10
C ALA A 227 0.11 10.58 -23.15
N GLY A 228 -1.22 10.52 -23.04
CA GLY A 228 -2.05 11.70 -22.91
C GLY A 228 -1.81 12.39 -21.55
N TRP A 229 -1.92 13.72 -21.53
CA TRP A 229 -1.82 14.51 -20.29
C TRP A 229 -2.94 14.21 -19.28
N ILE A 230 -4.11 13.80 -19.77
CA ILE A 230 -5.26 13.40 -18.96
C ILE A 230 -5.72 12.04 -19.47
N GLY A 231 -5.79 11.07 -18.55
CA GLY A 231 -6.30 9.74 -18.82
C GLY A 231 -7.27 9.33 -17.72
N LEU A 232 -8.38 8.72 -18.12
CA LEU A 232 -9.25 7.99 -17.19
C LEU A 232 -8.83 6.51 -17.20
N PRO A 233 -9.03 5.77 -16.09
CA PRO A 233 -8.87 4.33 -16.12
C PRO A 233 -9.68 3.77 -17.30
N PRO A 234 -9.10 2.90 -18.14
CA PRO A 234 -9.83 2.28 -19.24
C PRO A 234 -11.16 1.70 -18.73
N ILE A 235 -12.24 1.84 -19.50
CA ILE A 235 -13.56 1.29 -19.11
C ILE A 235 -13.58 -0.25 -19.23
N ALA A 236 -12.48 -0.87 -19.69
CA ALA A 236 -12.32 -2.32 -19.80
C ALA A 236 -12.21 -2.98 -18.41
N TYR A 237 -13.34 -3.02 -17.70
CA TYR A 237 -13.51 -3.81 -16.49
C TYR A 237 -13.42 -5.30 -16.87
N PRO A 238 -12.59 -6.11 -16.18
CA PRO A 238 -12.38 -7.51 -16.52
C PRO A 238 -13.62 -8.41 -16.32
N GLY A 239 -14.69 -7.87 -15.73
CA GLY A 239 -15.89 -8.61 -15.39
C GLY A 239 -15.80 -9.28 -14.02
N LEU A 240 -16.89 -9.95 -13.65
CA LEU A 240 -16.97 -10.83 -12.48
C LEU A 240 -17.20 -12.25 -12.97
N ASP A 241 -16.43 -13.19 -12.43
CA ASP A 241 -16.78 -14.61 -12.57
C ASP A 241 -17.83 -14.96 -11.51
N LEU A 242 -19.07 -15.16 -11.95
CA LEU A 242 -20.20 -15.55 -11.10
C LEU A 242 -20.50 -17.06 -11.20
N GLY A 243 -19.60 -17.85 -11.79
CA GLY A 243 -19.76 -19.29 -11.95
C GLY A 243 -19.57 -20.10 -10.66
N PHE A 244 -18.90 -19.52 -9.65
CA PHE A 244 -18.60 -20.16 -8.35
C PHE A 244 -18.08 -21.60 -8.50
N GLY A 245 -17.15 -21.81 -9.43
CA GLY A 245 -16.58 -23.11 -9.75
C GLY A 245 -15.64 -23.67 -8.66
N PRO A 246 -15.02 -24.84 -8.88
CA PRO A 246 -14.12 -25.47 -7.92
C PRO A 246 -12.97 -24.56 -7.45
N GLU A 247 -12.38 -23.79 -8.37
CA GLU A 247 -11.27 -22.88 -8.06
C GLU A 247 -11.67 -21.76 -7.09
N PHE A 248 -12.89 -21.25 -7.22
CA PHE A 248 -13.43 -20.26 -6.28
C PHE A 248 -13.48 -20.82 -4.86
N TRP A 249 -14.06 -22.02 -4.69
CA TRP A 249 -14.18 -22.64 -3.37
C TRP A 249 -12.84 -23.09 -2.79
N ALA A 250 -11.87 -23.45 -3.64
CA ALA A 250 -10.52 -23.80 -3.24
C ALA A 250 -9.74 -22.58 -2.71
N LEU A 251 -9.88 -21.42 -3.37
CA LEU A 251 -9.12 -20.21 -3.03
C LEU A 251 -9.80 -19.32 -1.97
N LEU A 252 -11.14 -19.38 -1.84
CA LEU A 252 -11.90 -18.54 -0.92
C LEU A 252 -11.38 -18.59 0.53
N PRO A 253 -11.07 -19.76 1.14
CA PRO A 253 -10.52 -19.81 2.49
C PRO A 253 -9.22 -19.02 2.63
N ALA A 254 -8.34 -19.06 1.63
CA ALA A 254 -7.08 -18.31 1.66
C ALA A 254 -7.33 -16.80 1.60
N PHE A 255 -8.26 -16.33 0.74
CA PHE A 255 -8.65 -14.92 0.68
C PHE A 255 -9.29 -14.44 1.99
N VAL A 256 -10.13 -15.26 2.63
CA VAL A 256 -10.72 -14.93 3.93
C VAL A 256 -9.64 -14.84 5.01
N LEU A 257 -8.68 -15.77 5.03
CA LEU A 257 -7.56 -15.73 5.98
C LEU A 257 -6.68 -14.48 5.80
N VAL A 258 -6.36 -14.13 4.56
CA VAL A 258 -5.58 -12.91 4.27
C VAL A 258 -6.40 -11.65 4.59
N THR A 259 -7.72 -11.68 4.42
CA THR A 259 -8.60 -10.58 4.86
C THR A 259 -8.55 -10.39 6.37
N ILE A 260 -8.51 -11.48 7.16
CA ILE A 260 -8.31 -11.38 8.61
C ILE A 260 -6.96 -10.72 8.93
N VAL A 261 -5.91 -11.06 8.19
CA VAL A 261 -4.60 -10.40 8.31
C VAL A 261 -4.69 -8.91 7.98
N GLY A 262 -5.38 -8.52 6.91
CA GLY A 262 -5.62 -7.11 6.57
C GLY A 262 -6.41 -6.36 7.64
N ALA A 263 -7.47 -6.96 8.19
CA ALA A 263 -8.20 -6.43 9.34
C ALA A 263 -7.31 -6.14 10.56
N MET A 264 -6.32 -7.01 10.81
CA MET A 264 -5.38 -6.81 11.91
C MET A 264 -4.41 -5.66 11.65
N ASP A 265 -3.96 -5.52 10.40
CA ASP A 265 -3.10 -4.42 9.96
C ASP A 265 -3.82 -3.07 10.16
N THR A 266 -5.04 -2.95 9.62
CA THR A 266 -5.90 -1.76 9.77
C THR A 266 -6.21 -1.43 11.24
N LEU A 267 -6.39 -2.45 12.09
CA LEU A 267 -6.53 -2.25 13.53
C LEU A 267 -5.23 -1.67 14.14
N GLY A 268 -4.09 -2.23 13.79
CA GLY A 268 -2.77 -1.78 14.22
C GLY A 268 -2.51 -0.33 13.84
N ASP A 269 -2.76 0.02 12.58
CA ASP A 269 -2.65 1.38 12.04
C ASP A 269 -3.60 2.35 12.74
N GLY A 270 -4.85 1.93 12.97
CA GLY A 270 -5.82 2.72 13.71
C GLY A 270 -5.38 3.01 15.16
N VAL A 271 -4.73 2.06 15.83
CA VAL A 271 -4.15 2.28 17.17
C VAL A 271 -2.93 3.19 17.10
N ALA A 272 -2.05 2.96 16.12
CA ALA A 272 -0.80 3.70 15.95
C ALA A 272 -1.06 5.18 15.63
N ILE A 273 -1.96 5.47 14.68
CA ILE A 273 -2.31 6.84 14.27
C ILE A 273 -2.85 7.63 15.47
N GLN A 274 -3.75 7.03 16.25
CA GLN A 274 -4.29 7.67 17.45
C GLN A 274 -3.22 7.93 18.53
N ARG A 275 -2.13 7.15 18.59
CA ARG A 275 -1.05 7.38 19.55
C ARG A 275 -0.11 8.53 19.15
N VAL A 276 0.04 8.79 17.85
CA VAL A 276 0.97 9.79 17.31
C VAL A 276 0.29 11.12 16.95
N SER A 277 -1.02 11.14 16.74
CA SER A 277 -1.72 12.34 16.30
C SER A 277 -2.09 13.32 17.42
N TRP A 278 -2.01 12.95 18.70
CA TRP A 278 -2.41 13.82 19.81
C TRP A 278 -1.19 14.32 20.61
N ARG A 279 -1.18 15.61 20.98
CA ARG A 279 -0.13 16.20 21.84
C ARG A 279 -0.08 15.55 23.22
N ARG A 280 -1.26 15.13 23.72
CA ARG A 280 -1.40 14.39 24.97
C ARG A 280 -1.97 12.99 24.71
N PRO A 281 -1.46 11.95 25.38
CA PRO A 281 -2.01 10.61 25.27
C PRO A 281 -3.52 10.58 25.58
N ARG A 282 -4.28 9.87 24.74
CA ARG A 282 -5.73 9.63 24.93
C ARG A 282 -6.02 8.14 24.90
N ALA A 283 -7.16 7.75 25.48
CA ALA A 283 -7.68 6.41 25.32
C ALA A 283 -7.99 6.14 23.84
N ILE A 284 -7.74 4.91 23.40
CA ILE A 284 -7.99 4.49 22.02
C ILE A 284 -9.50 4.48 21.76
N ASP A 285 -9.92 5.21 20.73
CA ASP A 285 -11.28 5.18 20.22
C ASP A 285 -11.45 4.03 19.22
N PHE A 286 -12.04 2.96 19.69
CA PHE A 286 -12.31 1.78 18.86
C PHE A 286 -13.49 1.96 17.91
N ARG A 287 -14.34 2.98 18.07
CA ARG A 287 -15.39 3.28 17.08
C ARG A 287 -14.77 3.87 15.81
N SER A 288 -13.75 4.69 15.97
CA SER A 288 -12.91 5.18 14.86
C SER A 288 -12.23 4.01 14.14
N ILE A 289 -11.61 3.07 14.88
CA ILE A 289 -10.96 1.89 14.30
C ILE A 289 -11.97 0.99 13.58
N GLN A 290 -13.16 0.80 14.15
CA GLN A 290 -14.23 0.06 13.50
C GLN A 290 -14.62 0.69 12.15
N GLY A 291 -14.73 2.01 12.11
CA GLY A 291 -14.96 2.73 10.85
C GLY A 291 -13.81 2.60 9.87
N ALA A 292 -12.56 2.58 10.36
CA ALA A 292 -11.38 2.34 9.54
C ALA A 292 -11.45 0.98 8.84
N MET A 293 -11.79 -0.08 9.58
CA MET A 293 -11.97 -1.42 9.04
C MET A 293 -13.12 -1.51 8.04
N SER A 294 -14.22 -0.78 8.27
CA SER A 294 -15.34 -0.73 7.31
C SER A 294 -15.01 0.08 6.05
N ALA A 295 -14.00 0.95 6.07
CA ALA A 295 -13.55 1.67 4.87
C ALA A 295 -12.49 0.90 4.09
N ASP A 296 -11.83 -0.05 4.76
CA ASP A 296 -10.83 -0.96 4.20
C ASP A 296 -11.47 -2.18 3.51
N GLY A 297 -12.64 -2.63 3.98
CA GLY A 297 -13.49 -3.62 3.31
C GLY A 297 -14.30 -3.04 2.16
#